data_AF-A0A9X8YRM8-F1
#
_entry.id   AF-A0A9X8YRM8-F1
#
_cell.length_a   1.000
_cell.length_b   1.000
_cell.length_c   1.000
_cell.angle_alpha   90.00
_cell.angle_beta   90.00
_cell.angle_gamma   90.00
#
_symmetry.space_group_name_H-M   'P 1'
#
loop_
_entity.id
_entity.type
_entity.pdbx_description
1 polymer ?
#
loop_
_entity_poly.entity_id
_entity_poly.type
_entity_poly.pdbx_seq_one_letter_code
_entity_poly.pdbx_strand_id
1 'polypeptide(L)'
;KTFAEVKAYYRKGYATDVDTIGIENGVMEFHRGDQSSACQYKYAGHKILTYVSGKKGVRYLFECQDAGSLAPKFVQFSDHIIGPRKSAHFHIFMGNTSQEALLKEMDNWPTYYPFQLQTKEVVDEMLHH
;
A
#
# COMPACT_ATOMS: atom_id res chain seq x y z
N LYS A 1 -1.57 11.80 -22.92
CA LYS A 1 -0.54 10.79 -22.60
C LYS A 1 -0.68 9.65 -23.60
N THR A 2 0.41 9.14 -24.16
CA THR A 2 0.39 7.97 -25.04
C THR A 2 0.19 6.68 -24.23
N PHE A 3 -0.19 5.58 -24.90
CA PHE A 3 -0.29 4.27 -24.25
C PHE A 3 1.01 3.88 -23.52
N ALA A 4 2.16 4.10 -24.15
CA ALA A 4 3.47 3.77 -23.58
C ALA A 4 3.75 4.58 -22.31
N GLU A 5 3.42 5.88 -22.31
CA GLU A 5 3.60 6.75 -21.12
C GLU A 5 2.70 6.30 -19.96
N VAL A 6 1.44 5.98 -20.25
CA VAL A 6 0.49 5.49 -19.23
C VAL A 6 0.96 4.15 -18.67
N LYS A 7 1.34 3.21 -19.54
CA LYS A 7 1.84 1.89 -19.13
C LYS A 7 3.12 2.01 -18.29
N ALA A 8 4.05 2.89 -18.66
CA ALA A 8 5.28 3.11 -17.91
C ALA A 8 5.00 3.70 -16.52
N TYR A 9 4.06 4.64 -16.42
CA TYR A 9 3.63 5.22 -15.15
C TYR A 9 3.09 4.14 -14.18
N TYR A 10 2.12 3.34 -14.63
CA TYR A 10 1.55 2.28 -13.80
C TYR A 10 2.53 1.14 -13.51
N ARG A 11 3.43 0.81 -14.45
CA ARG A 11 4.49 -0.17 -14.21
C ARG A 11 5.44 0.27 -13.10
N LYS A 12 5.77 1.57 -13.03
CA LYS A 12 6.56 2.13 -11.92
C LYS A 12 5.76 2.15 -10.61
N GLY A 13 4.48 2.52 -10.68
CA GLY A 13 3.57 2.55 -9.54
C GLY A 13 3.40 1.18 -8.88
N TYR A 14 3.11 0.15 -9.66
CA TYR A 14 2.76 -1.18 -9.13
C TYR A 14 3.95 -2.09 -8.82
N ALA A 15 5.17 -1.73 -9.23
CA ALA A 15 6.32 -2.60 -9.03
C ALA A 15 6.55 -2.91 -7.54
N THR A 16 6.59 -4.20 -7.20
CA THR A 16 6.89 -4.70 -5.85
C THR A 16 7.37 -6.14 -5.94
N ASP A 17 8.10 -6.59 -4.93
CA ASP A 17 8.50 -7.98 -4.73
C ASP A 17 7.62 -8.71 -3.69
N VAL A 18 6.62 -8.03 -3.14
CA VAL A 18 5.63 -8.58 -2.21
C VAL A 18 4.44 -9.08 -3.03
N ASP A 19 4.26 -10.39 -3.06
CA ASP A 19 3.25 -11.05 -3.89
C ASP A 19 1.85 -10.93 -3.26
N THR A 20 1.76 -11.18 -1.95
CA THR A 20 0.51 -11.14 -1.19
C THR A 20 0.71 -10.55 0.19
N ILE A 21 -0.37 -10.01 0.74
CA ILE A 21 -0.41 -9.45 2.10
C ILE A 21 -1.61 -10.05 2.83
N GLY A 22 -1.34 -10.69 3.96
CA GLY A 22 -2.36 -11.12 4.92
C GLY A 22 -2.54 -10.07 6.01
N ILE A 23 -3.77 -9.73 6.36
CA ILE A 23 -4.07 -8.80 7.47
C ILE A 23 -5.17 -9.41 8.34
N GLU A 24 -4.80 -9.84 9.54
CA GLU A 24 -5.73 -10.47 10.49
C GLU A 24 -5.30 -10.18 11.92
N ASN A 25 -6.26 -9.93 12.82
CA ASN A 25 -6.02 -9.78 14.26
C ASN A 25 -4.92 -8.76 14.64
N GLY A 26 -4.77 -7.70 13.84
CA GLY A 26 -3.77 -6.64 14.03
C GLY A 26 -2.35 -7.00 13.56
N VAL A 27 -2.18 -8.16 12.93
CA VAL A 27 -0.94 -8.60 12.30
C VAL A 27 -1.03 -8.35 10.80
N MET A 28 0.06 -7.86 10.22
CA MET A 28 0.24 -7.82 8.77
C MET A 28 1.37 -8.79 8.42
N GLU A 29 1.13 -9.70 7.49
CA GLU A 29 2.10 -10.65 6.94
C GLU A 29 2.35 -10.33 5.47
N PHE A 30 3.62 -10.30 5.08
CA PHE A 30 4.08 -9.97 3.73
C PHE A 30 4.76 -11.20 3.14
N HIS A 31 4.27 -11.70 2.00
CA HIS A 31 4.83 -12.84 1.31
C HIS A 31 5.68 -12.40 0.12
N ARG A 32 6.88 -12.96 -0.02
CA ARG A 32 7.82 -12.77 -1.13
C ARG A 32 8.32 -14.14 -1.57
N GLY A 33 7.75 -14.71 -2.63
CA GLY A 33 7.98 -16.10 -3.01
C GLY A 33 7.70 -17.04 -1.84
N ASP A 34 8.70 -17.86 -1.48
CA ASP A 34 8.59 -18.85 -0.38
C ASP A 34 8.87 -18.26 1.01
N GLN A 35 9.16 -16.96 1.10
CA GLN A 35 9.46 -16.28 2.36
C GLN A 35 8.28 -15.43 2.82
N SER A 36 8.04 -15.38 4.13
CA SER A 36 7.14 -14.40 4.72
C SER A 36 7.76 -13.71 5.93
N SER A 37 7.30 -12.49 6.18
CA SER A 37 7.58 -11.79 7.43
C SER A 37 6.33 -11.10 7.95
N ALA A 38 6.16 -11.07 9.27
CA ALA A 38 4.96 -10.54 9.89
C ALA A 38 5.28 -9.70 11.12
N CYS A 39 4.41 -8.75 11.43
CA CYS A 39 4.47 -7.99 12.67
C CYS A 39 3.07 -7.58 13.15
N GLN A 40 2.90 -7.48 14.46
CA GLN A 40 1.74 -6.83 15.04
C GLN A 40 1.96 -5.31 15.03
N TYR A 41 1.29 -4.62 14.13
CA TYR A 41 1.50 -3.19 13.91
C TYR A 41 0.72 -2.33 14.91
N LYS A 42 1.35 -1.24 15.35
CA LYS A 42 0.70 -0.18 16.12
C LYS A 42 0.29 0.97 15.21
N TYR A 43 -0.94 1.44 15.34
CA TYR A 43 -1.43 2.61 14.63
C TYR A 43 -0.70 3.87 15.12
N ALA A 44 -0.22 4.68 14.18
CA ALA A 44 0.56 5.90 14.42
C ALA A 44 -0.14 7.16 13.90
N GLY A 45 -1.46 7.11 13.71
CA GLY A 45 -2.26 8.23 13.22
C GLY A 45 -2.39 8.27 11.70
N HIS A 46 -2.81 9.43 11.18
CA HIS A 46 -2.96 9.66 9.75
C HIS A 46 -2.30 10.98 9.34
N LYS A 47 -1.97 11.10 8.05
CA LYS A 47 -1.42 12.32 7.44
C LYS A 47 -2.21 12.68 6.20
N ILE A 48 -2.58 13.96 6.10
CA ILE A 48 -3.20 14.53 4.91
C ILE A 48 -2.09 15.06 4.02
N LEU A 49 -2.05 14.59 2.77
CA LEU A 49 -1.13 15.04 1.75
C LEU A 49 -1.88 15.93 0.76
N THR A 50 -1.22 17.01 0.32
CA THR A 50 -1.68 17.85 -0.79
C THR A 50 -0.70 17.64 -1.94
N TYR A 51 -1.19 17.08 -3.05
CA TYR A 51 -0.38 16.83 -4.23
C TYR A 51 -0.15 18.12 -5.02
N VAL A 52 0.84 18.11 -5.93
CA VAL A 52 1.13 19.24 -6.84
C VAL A 52 -0.10 19.64 -7.66
N SER A 53 -0.99 18.69 -7.97
CA SER A 53 -2.25 18.94 -8.67
C SER A 53 -3.31 19.67 -7.83
N GLY A 54 -3.07 19.91 -6.54
CA GLY A 54 -4.04 20.45 -5.58
C GLY A 54 -5.01 19.40 -5.02
N LYS A 55 -5.05 18.18 -5.59
CA LYS A 55 -5.78 17.05 -5.01
C LYS A 55 -5.19 16.68 -3.65
N LYS A 56 -6.00 16.08 -2.79
CA LYS A 56 -5.57 15.59 -1.47
C LYS A 56 -5.71 14.08 -1.36
N GLY A 57 -4.88 13.48 -0.51
CA GLY A 57 -4.96 12.07 -0.13
C GLY A 57 -4.67 11.91 1.36
N VAL A 58 -5.11 10.80 1.93
CA VAL A 58 -4.82 10.44 3.33
C VAL A 58 -3.91 9.21 3.34
N ARG A 59 -2.89 9.25 4.19
CA ARG A 59 -2.06 8.11 4.58
C ARG A 59 -2.43 7.70 6.00
N TYR A 60 -2.73 6.42 6.22
CA TYR A 60 -2.91 5.84 7.55
C TYR A 60 -1.64 5.11 7.96
N LEU A 61 -1.00 5.54 9.05
CA LEU A 61 0.36 5.17 9.41
C LEU A 61 0.37 4.06 10.46
N PHE A 62 1.28 3.12 10.28
CA PHE A 62 1.49 1.98 11.17
C PHE A 62 2.99 1.75 11.39
N GLU A 63 3.36 1.30 12.59
CA GLU A 63 4.73 0.99 12.96
C GLU A 63 4.84 -0.39 13.63
N CYS A 64 5.81 -1.19 13.18
CA CYS A 64 6.22 -2.41 13.83
C CYS A 64 7.22 -2.08 14.94
N GLN A 65 6.90 -2.47 16.18
CA GLN A 65 7.74 -2.23 17.35
C GLN A 65 8.54 -3.47 17.78
N ASP A 66 8.31 -4.61 17.12
CA ASP A 66 9.05 -5.84 17.36
C ASP A 66 10.43 -5.76 16.69
N ALA A 67 11.48 -5.65 17.51
CA ALA A 67 12.86 -5.59 17.05
C ALA A 67 13.34 -6.89 16.40
N GLY A 68 12.66 -8.03 16.64
CA GLY A 68 12.96 -9.32 16.03
C GLY A 68 12.22 -9.57 14.71
N SER A 69 11.23 -8.75 14.38
CA SER A 69 10.48 -8.91 13.13
C SER A 69 11.32 -8.48 11.92
N LEU A 70 11.20 -9.27 10.84
CA LEU A 70 11.74 -8.94 9.51
C LEU A 70 10.71 -8.22 8.62
N ALA A 71 9.54 -7.86 9.16
CA ALA A 71 8.54 -7.08 8.44
C ALA A 71 9.00 -5.61 8.32
N PRO A 72 8.47 -4.84 7.34
CA PRO A 72 8.79 -3.42 7.22
C PRO A 72 8.50 -2.67 8.52
N LYS A 73 9.47 -1.91 9.04
CA LYS A 73 9.29 -1.17 10.29
C LYS A 73 8.15 -0.16 10.21
N PHE A 74 8.00 0.51 9.06
CA PHE A 74 6.95 1.50 8.81
C PHE A 74 6.09 1.07 7.64
N VAL A 75 4.78 1.20 7.81
CA VAL A 75 3.76 0.91 6.80
C VAL A 75 2.77 2.07 6.73
N GLN A 76 2.34 2.44 5.52
CA GLN A 76 1.26 3.39 5.31
C GLN A 76 0.24 2.87 4.30
N PHE A 77 -1.04 3.00 4.61
CA PHE A 77 -2.13 2.69 3.67
C PHE A 77 -2.68 3.96 3.04
N SER A 78 -3.07 3.87 1.76
CA SER A 78 -3.86 4.87 1.05
C SER A 78 -4.85 4.16 0.13
N ASP A 79 -6.15 4.36 0.33
CA ASP A 79 -7.21 3.56 -0.32
C ASP A 79 -8.40 4.43 -0.77
N HIS A 80 -8.18 5.74 -0.88
CA HIS A 80 -9.21 6.74 -1.24
C HIS A 80 -10.34 6.89 -0.21
N ILE A 81 -10.24 6.24 0.96
CA ILE A 81 -11.20 6.34 2.05
C ILE A 81 -10.65 7.30 3.13
N ILE A 82 -11.51 8.14 3.70
CA ILE A 82 -11.13 9.15 4.73
C ILE A 82 -11.91 9.00 6.04
N GLY A 83 -12.62 7.89 6.21
CA GLY A 83 -13.37 7.55 7.41
C GLY A 83 -13.55 6.04 7.53
N PRO A 84 -13.98 5.50 8.69
CA PRO A 84 -14.05 4.06 8.90
C PRO A 84 -14.95 3.34 7.87
N ARG A 85 -14.31 2.58 6.97
CA ARG A 85 -14.97 1.77 5.94
C ARG A 85 -14.01 0.65 5.54
N LYS A 86 -14.56 -0.51 5.13
CA LYS A 86 -13.74 -1.59 4.57
C LYS A 86 -13.18 -1.16 3.21
N SER A 87 -11.88 -1.35 3.04
CA SER A 87 -11.16 -1.05 1.80
C SER A 87 -11.57 -2.03 0.69
N ALA A 88 -11.74 -1.52 -0.52
CA ALA A 88 -11.99 -2.32 -1.73
C ALA A 88 -10.67 -2.74 -2.41
N HIS A 89 -9.69 -1.84 -2.40
CA HIS A 89 -8.30 -2.06 -2.78
C HIS A 89 -7.46 -1.03 -2.04
N PHE A 90 -6.15 -1.24 -1.92
CA PHE A 90 -5.28 -0.27 -1.27
C PHE A 90 -3.93 -0.13 -1.95
N HIS A 91 -3.34 1.06 -1.80
CA HIS A 91 -1.92 1.31 -1.99
C HIS A 91 -1.20 1.20 -0.64
N ILE A 92 -0.05 0.56 -0.63
CA ILE A 92 0.76 0.39 0.58
C ILE A 92 2.18 0.92 0.36
N PHE A 93 2.69 1.66 1.33
CA PHE A 93 4.05 2.18 1.35
C PHE A 93 4.78 1.50 2.50
N MET A 94 5.96 0.96 2.23
CA MET A 94 6.70 0.11 3.17
C MET A 94 8.15 0.56 3.24
N GLY A 95 8.73 0.60 4.43
CA GLY A 95 10.15 0.91 4.57
C GLY A 95 10.66 0.85 6.01
N ASN A 96 11.98 0.97 6.15
CA ASN A 96 12.67 0.83 7.44
C ASN A 96 13.28 2.14 7.97
N THR A 97 13.19 3.23 7.20
CA THR A 97 13.86 4.50 7.52
C THR A 97 13.03 5.40 8.42
N SER A 98 11.86 5.85 7.95
CA SER A 98 10.93 6.69 8.72
C SER A 98 9.58 6.82 8.04
N GLN A 99 8.55 7.22 8.78
CA GLN A 99 7.26 7.62 8.22
C GLN A 99 7.42 8.77 7.21
N GLU A 100 8.28 9.75 7.52
CA GLU A 100 8.55 10.90 6.64
C GLU A 100 9.13 10.49 5.29
N ALA A 101 9.97 9.44 5.25
CA ALA A 101 10.49 8.91 3.99
C ALA A 101 9.35 8.34 3.11
N LEU A 102 8.41 7.61 3.71
CA LEU A 102 7.25 7.07 3.00
C LEU A 102 6.25 8.14 2.56
N LEU A 103 6.12 9.25 3.30
CA LEU A 103 5.27 10.38 2.90
C LEU A 103 5.82 11.12 1.67
N LYS A 104 7.13 11.05 1.43
CA LYS A 104 7.78 11.64 0.23
C LYS A 104 7.67 10.75 -1.00
N GLU A 105 7.37 9.46 -0.82
CA GLU A 105 7.17 8.52 -1.92
C GLU A 105 5.85 8.80 -2.65
N MET A 106 5.96 9.06 -3.95
CA MET A 106 4.86 9.46 -4.86
C MET A 106 4.86 8.66 -6.17
N ASP A 107 5.92 7.92 -6.44
CA ASP A 107 6.20 7.28 -7.71
C ASP A 107 5.91 5.77 -7.68
N ASN A 108 6.23 5.11 -6.56
CA ASN A 108 5.98 3.69 -6.33
C ASN A 108 4.94 3.52 -5.22
N TRP A 109 3.84 2.86 -5.56
CA TRP A 109 2.66 2.67 -4.74
C TRP A 109 2.08 1.27 -5.00
N PRO A 110 2.76 0.22 -4.49
CA PRO A 110 2.30 -1.16 -4.59
C PRO A 110 0.81 -1.27 -4.24
N THR A 111 0.06 -1.96 -5.10
CA THR A 111 -1.41 -1.93 -5.08
C THR A 111 -1.98 -3.34 -4.98
N TYR A 112 -2.93 -3.52 -4.08
CA TYR A 112 -3.48 -4.83 -3.74
C TYR A 112 -5.01 -4.81 -3.80
N TYR A 113 -5.54 -5.86 -4.41
CA TYR A 113 -6.97 -6.19 -4.46
C TYR A 113 -7.23 -7.44 -3.61
N PRO A 114 -8.50 -7.70 -3.21
CA PRO A 114 -8.86 -8.91 -2.49
C PRO A 114 -8.46 -10.17 -3.25
N PHE A 115 -7.81 -11.11 -2.57
CA PHE A 115 -7.19 -12.30 -3.17
C PHE A 115 -8.17 -13.19 -3.95
N GLN A 116 -9.44 -13.20 -3.54
CA GLN A 116 -10.48 -14.00 -4.17
C GLN A 116 -10.94 -13.49 -5.55
N LEU A 117 -10.56 -12.26 -5.93
CA LEU A 117 -10.94 -11.70 -7.23
C LEU A 117 -10.15 -12.36 -8.35
N GLN A 118 -10.85 -12.75 -9.41
CA GLN A 118 -10.24 -13.19 -10.65
C GLN A 118 -9.67 -12.00 -11.42
N THR A 119 -8.71 -12.26 -12.31
CA THR A 119 -8.06 -11.22 -13.12
C THR A 119 -9.06 -10.33 -13.87
N LYS A 120 -10.16 -10.89 -14.38
CA LYS A 120 -11.19 -10.11 -15.08
C LYS A 120 -11.93 -9.15 -14.16
N GLU A 121 -12.19 -9.55 -12.92
CA GLU A 121 -12.86 -8.71 -11.91
C GLU A 121 -11.93 -7.59 -11.46
N VAL A 122 -10.63 -7.88 -11.27
CA VAL A 122 -9.63 -6.83 -11.00
C VAL A 122 -9.55 -5.82 -12.14
N VAL A 123 -9.54 -6.28 -13.40
CA VAL A 123 -9.55 -5.37 -14.56
C VAL A 123 -10.82 -4.53 -14.60
N ASP A 124 -11.98 -5.12 -14.32
CA ASP A 124 -13.25 -4.40 -14.30
C ASP A 124 -13.28 -3.32 -13.20
N GLU A 125 -12.85 -3.65 -11.98
CA GLU A 125 -12.70 -2.69 -10.89
C GLU A 125 -11.76 -1.54 -11.29
N MET A 126 -10.58 -1.84 -11.87
CA MET A 126 -9.64 -0.81 -12.31
C MET A 126 -10.20 0.13 -13.38
N LEU A 127 -11.14 -0.33 -14.22
CA LEU A 127 -11.77 0.50 -15.26
C LEU A 127 -12.81 1.48 -14.71
N HIS A 128 -13.34 1.22 -13.51
CA HIS A 128 -14.34 2.06 -12.85
C HIS A 128 -13.75 3.00 -11.80
N HIS A 129 -12.41 3.07 -11.70
CA HIS A 129 -11.66 3.82 -10.69
C HIS A 129 -11.04 5.14 -11.19
#